data_AF-A0A7I8D7B3-F1
#
_entry.id   AF-A0A7I8D7B3-F1
#
_cell.length_a   1.000
_cell.length_b   1.000
_cell.length_c   1.000
_cell.angle_alpha   90.00
_cell.angle_beta   90.00
_cell.angle_gamma   90.00
#
_symmetry.space_group_name_H-M   'P 1'
#
loop_
_entity.id
_entity.type
_entity.pdbx_description
1 polymer ?
#
loop_
_entity_poly.entity_id
_entity_poly.type
_entity_poly.pdbx_seq_one_letter_code
_entity_poly.pdbx_strand_id
1 'polypeptide(L)'
;MKVVSIIVAWILLILTVFVASLLQTSTGFGFSIVGTPFLLMIYSAHTAIQINMILSLFISIFMIFKIGKEVDKPLLFRLIKGSLIGIDILITSF
;
A
#
# COMPACT_ATOMS: atom_id res chain seq x y z
N MET A 1 13.28 -18.74 26.79
CA MET A 1 12.04 -18.82 25.96
C MET A 1 11.58 -17.48 25.35
N LYS A 2 11.80 -16.31 25.98
CA LYS A 2 11.42 -15.00 25.38
C LYS A 2 12.12 -14.67 24.05
N VAL A 3 13.39 -15.04 23.90
CA VAL A 3 14.19 -14.78 22.69
C VAL A 3 13.68 -15.56 21.48
N VAL A 4 13.28 -16.83 21.67
CA VAL A 4 12.71 -17.65 20.58
C VAL A 4 11.39 -17.06 20.09
N SER A 5 10.54 -16.59 21.00
CA SER A 5 9.29 -15.91 20.64
C SER A 5 9.52 -14.60 19.89
N ILE A 6 10.60 -13.86 20.21
CA ILE A 6 10.96 -12.64 19.49
C ILE A 6 11.37 -12.99 18.05
N ILE A 7 12.25 -13.98 17.88
CA ILE A 7 12.76 -14.38 16.55
C ILE A 7 11.62 -14.83 15.63
N VAL A 8 10.67 -15.59 16.17
CA VAL A 8 9.46 -16.02 15.42
C VAL A 8 8.61 -14.82 14.99
N ALA A 9 8.44 -13.81 15.86
CA ALA A 9 7.70 -12.59 15.51
C ALA A 9 8.37 -11.78 14.39
N TRP A 10 9.70 -11.65 14.40
CA TRP A 10 10.45 -10.95 13.34
C TRP A 10 10.33 -11.67 11.99
N ILE A 11 10.38 -13.01 11.98
CA ILE A 11 10.21 -13.82 10.76
C ILE A 11 8.81 -13.64 10.17
N LEU A 12 7.77 -13.65 11.01
CA LEU A 12 6.39 -13.43 10.58
C LEU A 12 6.18 -12.02 10.01
N LEU A 13 6.78 -10.99 10.62
CA LEU A 13 6.73 -9.62 10.12
C LEU A 13 7.38 -9.49 8.74
N ILE A 14 8.57 -10.06 8.55
CA ILE A 14 9.28 -10.02 7.25
C ILE A 14 8.45 -10.71 6.17
N LEU A 15 7.89 -11.89 6.48
CA LEU A 15 7.05 -12.64 5.54
C LEU A 15 5.79 -11.84 5.16
N THR A 16 5.16 -11.20 6.15
CA THR A 16 3.97 -10.36 5.93
C THR A 16 4.30 -9.18 5.04
N VAL A 17 5.36 -8.43 5.36
CA VAL A 17 5.78 -7.25 4.57
C VAL A 17 6.13 -7.65 3.14
N PHE A 18 6.77 -8.80 2.95
CA PHE A 18 7.09 -9.33 1.63
C PHE A 18 5.82 -9.62 0.81
N VAL A 19 4.89 -10.41 1.35
CA VAL A 19 3.62 -10.74 0.67
C VAL A 19 2.76 -9.49 0.43
N ALA A 20 2.71 -8.60 1.42
CA ALA A 20 2.01 -7.32 1.37
C ALA A 20 2.56 -6.41 0.26
N SER A 21 3.88 -6.33 0.09
CA SER A 21 4.52 -5.55 -0.98
C SER A 21 4.31 -6.15 -2.38
N LEU A 22 4.31 -7.48 -2.49
CA LEU A 22 4.02 -8.19 -3.73
C LEU A 22 2.57 -7.92 -4.18
N LEU A 23 1.63 -8.03 -3.24
CA LEU A 23 0.22 -7.71 -3.47
C LEU A 23 0.01 -6.21 -3.75
N GLN A 24 0.73 -5.31 -3.09
CA GLN A 24 0.63 -3.88 -3.37
C GLN A 24 1.04 -3.53 -4.81
N THR A 25 2.06 -4.21 -5.33
CA THR A 25 2.49 -4.02 -6.72
C THR A 25 1.43 -4.49 -7.71
N SER A 26 0.71 -5.58 -7.39
CA SER A 26 -0.32 -6.14 -8.28
C SER A 26 -1.72 -5.53 -8.13
N THR A 27 -2.07 -5.00 -6.95
CA THR A 27 -3.44 -4.53 -6.64
C THR A 27 -3.52 -3.05 -6.22
N GLY A 28 -2.38 -2.38 -6.03
CA GLY A 28 -2.31 -0.99 -5.55
C GLY A 28 -2.59 -0.79 -4.05
N PHE A 29 -3.38 -1.68 -3.42
CA PHE A 29 -3.79 -1.61 -1.99
C PHE A 29 -3.35 -2.81 -1.14
N GLY A 30 -2.68 -3.80 -1.74
CA GLY A 30 -2.36 -5.08 -1.10
C GLY A 30 -1.58 -5.00 0.21
N PHE A 31 -0.80 -3.95 0.42
CA PHE A 31 -0.05 -3.78 1.66
C PHE A 31 -0.97 -3.49 2.85
N SER A 32 -1.98 -2.62 2.65
CA SER A 32 -2.89 -2.25 3.73
C SER A 32 -3.86 -3.37 4.08
N ILE A 33 -4.27 -4.19 3.10
CA ILE A 33 -5.21 -5.32 3.26
C ILE A 33 -4.58 -6.49 4.02
N VAL A 34 -3.31 -6.81 3.76
CA VAL A 34 -2.60 -7.91 4.43
C VAL A 34 -1.89 -7.44 5.70
N GLY A 35 -1.40 -6.19 5.72
CA GLY A 35 -0.74 -5.60 6.86
C GLY A 35 -1.66 -5.42 8.06
N THR A 36 -2.91 -5.00 7.87
CA THR A 36 -3.85 -4.77 8.98
C THR A 36 -4.07 -6.00 9.88
N PRO A 37 -4.54 -7.17 9.39
CA PRO A 37 -4.81 -8.32 10.27
C PRO A 37 -3.55 -8.86 10.94
N PHE A 38 -2.39 -8.83 10.26
CA PHE A 38 -1.14 -9.34 10.80
C PHE A 38 -0.54 -8.44 11.88
N LEU A 39 -0.59 -7.12 11.66
CA LEU A 39 -0.06 -6.15 12.62
C LEU A 39 -0.97 -6.04 13.85
N LEU A 40 -2.29 -6.20 13.68
CA LEU A 40 -3.27 -6.34 14.77
C LEU A 40 -3.04 -7.57 15.65
N MET A 41 -2.49 -8.66 15.09
CA MET A 41 -2.22 -9.90 15.83
C MET A 41 -0.94 -9.82 16.68
N ILE A 42 -0.01 -8.92 16.34
CA ILE A 42 1.31 -8.78 16.99
C ILE A 42 1.38 -7.54 17.89
N TYR A 43 0.67 -6.46 17.55
CA TYR A 43 0.67 -5.19 18.28
C TYR A 43 -0.76 -4.79 18.69
N SER A 44 -0.88 -3.94 19.72
CA SER A 44 -2.19 -3.36 20.06
C SER A 44 -2.76 -2.63 18.84
N ALA A 45 -4.08 -2.74 18.64
CA ALA A 45 -4.77 -2.26 17.43
C ALA A 45 -4.44 -0.81 17.06
N HIS A 46 -4.27 0.04 18.08
CA HIS A 46 -3.94 1.44 17.89
C HIS A 46 -2.56 1.63 17.24
N THR A 47 -1.54 0.90 17.72
CA THR A 47 -0.16 1.00 17.20
C THR A 47 -0.05 0.35 15.81
N ALA A 48 -0.74 -0.78 15.60
CA ALA A 48 -0.78 -1.49 14.33
C ALA A 48 -1.33 -0.60 13.20
N ILE A 49 -2.46 0.07 13.42
CA ILE A 49 -3.09 0.92 12.41
C ILE A 49 -2.18 2.10 12.05
N GLN A 50 -1.57 2.75 13.06
CA GLN A 50 -0.67 3.89 12.84
C GLN A 50 0.55 3.51 12.00
N ILE A 51 1.21 2.39 12.31
CA ILE A 51 2.38 1.91 11.57
C ILE A 51 1.99 1.55 10.13
N ASN A 52 0.87 0.84 9.94
CA ASN A 52 0.40 0.45 8.61
C ASN A 52 0.09 1.67 7.73
N MET A 53 -0.53 2.71 8.31
CA MET A 53 -0.87 3.93 7.59
C MET A 53 0.38 4.67 7.09
N ILE A 54 1.37 4.87 7.98
CA ILE A 54 2.64 5.51 7.63
C ILE A 54 3.37 4.69 6.56
N LEU A 55 3.48 3.38 6.76
CA LEU A 55 4.23 2.50 5.88
C LEU A 55 3.58 2.39 4.49
N SER A 56 2.24 2.31 4.43
CA SER A 56 1.49 2.36 3.16
C SER A 56 1.76 3.65 2.40
N LEU A 57 1.82 4.78 3.10
CA LEU A 57 2.06 6.10 2.49
C LEU A 57 3.49 6.17 1.92
N PHE A 58 4.48 5.70 2.68
CA PHE A 58 5.87 5.61 2.21
C PHE A 58 6.01 4.69 0.99
N ILE A 59 5.40 3.51 1.01
CA ILE A 59 5.50 2.57 -0.12
C ILE A 59 4.78 3.13 -1.34
N SER A 60 3.61 3.75 -1.19
CA SER A 60 2.92 4.40 -2.31
C SER A 60 3.77 5.49 -2.95
N ILE A 61 4.42 6.34 -2.15
CA ILE A 61 5.36 7.35 -2.67
C ILE A 61 6.53 6.67 -3.41
N PHE A 62 7.14 5.67 -2.80
CA PHE A 62 8.26 4.94 -3.42
C PHE A 62 7.86 4.24 -4.73
N MET A 63 6.67 3.65 -4.78
CA MET A 63 6.09 3.05 -5.99
C MET A 63 5.84 4.10 -7.06
N ILE A 64 5.27 5.26 -6.71
CA ILE A 64 5.08 6.36 -7.67
C ILE A 64 6.42 6.79 -8.28
N PHE A 65 7.50 6.87 -7.49
CA PHE A 65 8.82 7.19 -8.02
C PHE A 65 9.41 6.06 -8.87
N LYS A 66 9.27 4.80 -8.45
CA LYS A 66 9.79 3.62 -9.16
C LYS A 66 9.06 3.40 -10.49
N ILE A 67 7.74 3.31 -10.44
CA ILE A 67 6.87 3.09 -11.60
C ILE A 67 6.79 4.35 -12.46
N GLY A 68 6.75 5.54 -11.87
CA GLY A 68 6.71 6.80 -12.62
C GLY A 68 7.93 7.07 -13.50
N LYS A 69 9.05 6.37 -13.27
CA LYS A 69 10.24 6.42 -14.12
C LYS A 69 10.14 5.48 -15.34
N GLU A 70 9.38 4.39 -15.22
CA GLU A 70 9.13 3.41 -16.28
C GLU A 70 7.82 3.69 -17.04
N VAL A 71 6.94 4.52 -16.48
CA VAL A 71 5.66 4.89 -17.09
C VAL A 71 5.83 5.97 -18.15
N ASP A 72 5.19 5.71 -19.31
CA ASP A 72 4.98 6.68 -20.36
C ASP A 72 4.17 7.89 -19.84
N LYS A 73 4.89 8.97 -19.54
CA LYS A 73 4.34 10.30 -19.20
C LYS A 73 3.17 10.74 -20.11
N PRO A 74 3.20 10.56 -21.45
CA PRO A 74 2.06 10.94 -22.30
C PRO A 74 0.80 10.11 -22.04
N LEU A 75 0.93 8.83 -21.69
CA LEU A 75 -0.21 7.97 -21.34
C LEU A 75 -0.79 8.37 -19.98
N LEU A 76 0.09 8.67 -19.01
CA LEU A 76 -0.30 9.16 -17.68
C LEU A 76 -1.08 10.48 -17.78
N PHE A 77 -0.64 11.41 -18.64
CA PHE A 77 -1.34 12.69 -18.84
C PHE A 77 -2.70 12.51 -19.54
N ARG A 78 -2.83 11.56 -20.47
CA ARG A 78 -4.12 11.19 -21.09
C ARG A 78 -5.09 10.58 -20.07
N LEU A 79 -4.61 9.74 -19.17
CA LEU A 79 -5.41 9.16 -18.09
C LEU A 79 -5.87 10.22 -17.08
N ILE A 80 -5.00 11.14 -16.67
CA ILE A 80 -5.35 12.25 -15.78
C ILE A 80 -6.41 13.14 -16.43
N LYS A 81 -6.21 13.53 -17.70
CA LYS A 81 -7.20 14.33 -18.44
C LYS A 81 -8.53 13.58 -18.62
N GLY A 82 -8.49 12.28 -18.94
CA GLY A 82 -9.68 11.46 -19.05
C GLY A 82 -10.45 11.34 -17.72
N SER A 83 -9.73 11.20 -16.59
CA SER A 83 -10.34 11.18 -15.26
C SER A 83 -10.98 12.52 -14.90
N LEU A 84 -10.34 13.64 -15.24
CA LEU A 84 -10.87 14.98 -14.96
C LEU A 84 -12.14 15.26 -15.77
N ILE A 85 -12.11 14.93 -17.06
CA ILE A 85 -13.26 15.04 -17.97
C ILE A 85 -14.40 14.12 -17.52
N GLY A 86 -14.09 12.90 -17.07
CA GLY A 86 -15.10 11.97 -16.57
C GLY A 86 -15.82 12.47 -15.32
N ILE A 87 -15.09 13.12 -14.40
CA ILE A 87 -15.67 13.75 -13.20
C ILE A 87 -16.57 14.92 -13.59
N ASP A 88 -16.11 15.81 -14.47
CA ASP A 88 -16.90 16.97 -14.90
C ASP A 88 -18.20 16.55 -15.61
N ILE A 89 -18.16 15.52 -16.47
CA ILE A 89 -19.36 14.94 -17.13
C ILE A 89 -20.34 14.34 -16.12
N LEU A 90 -19.82 13.66 -15.08
CA LEU A 90 -20.65 12.99 -14.10
C LEU A 90 -21.40 14.00 -13.22
N ILE A 91 -20.72 15.09 -12.84
CA ILE A 91 -21.29 16.17 -12.03
C ILE A 91 -22.30 16.99 -12.83
N THR A 92 -22.09 17.19 -14.14
CA THR A 92 -23.03 17.94 -14.99
C THR A 92 -24.27 17.14 -15.42
N SER A 93 -24.27 15.82 -15.28
CA SER A 93 -25.43 14.96 -15.59
C SER A 93 -26.37 14.67 -14.41
N PHE A 94 -26.09 15.20 -13.22
CA PHE A 94 -26.86 14.99 -11.99
C PHE A 94 -27.63 16.25 -11.59
#